data_AF-A0A933Y422-F1
#
_entry.id   AF-A0A933Y422-F1
#
_cell.length_a   1.000
_cell.length_b   1.000
_cell.length_c   1.000
_cell.angle_alpha   90.00
_cell.angle_beta   90.00
_cell.angle_gamma   90.00
#
_symmetry.space_group_name_H-M   'P 1'
#
loop_
_entity.id
_entity.type
_entity.pdbx_description
1 polymer ?
#
loop_
_entity_poly.entity_id
_entity_poly.type
_entity_poly.pdbx_seq_one_letter_code
_entity_poly.pdbx_strand_id
1 'polypeptide(L)'
;MLGSEVDVFSHWYHLVDGLEQSSQAFYTALAEELEARRIPDLHLSRVEFAEGAILSGKREYLRVKRKDHTFDVCAAPFGRGFFVSWWLFAVPGCIGGLPIIGAFFRRDTYYTHDTALMFQSAVHGAVTDTLDRVSAGKGIRALSEFERKPILREFGRR
;
A
#
# COMPACT_ATOMS: atom_id res chain seq x y z
N MET A 1 -7.96 14.33 -7.12
CA MET A 1 -9.42 14.12 -7.09
C MET A 1 -9.71 12.64 -7.31
N LEU A 2 -10.06 11.91 -6.26
CA LEU A 2 -10.56 10.53 -6.36
C LEU A 2 -12.06 10.62 -6.70
N GLY A 3 -12.37 10.80 -7.99
CA GLY A 3 -13.73 11.07 -8.52
C GLY A 3 -14.53 9.83 -8.93
N SER A 4 -14.11 8.64 -8.50
CA SER A 4 -14.88 7.40 -8.60
C SER A 4 -14.83 6.74 -7.24
N GLU A 5 -15.90 6.07 -6.83
CA GLU A 5 -15.99 5.33 -5.57
C GLU A 5 -14.90 4.25 -5.52
N VAL A 6 -13.72 4.63 -5.01
CA VAL A 6 -12.59 3.71 -4.82
C VAL A 6 -12.94 2.86 -3.61
N ASP A 7 -13.23 1.59 -3.85
CA ASP A 7 -13.50 0.64 -2.80
C ASP A 7 -12.21 0.36 -2.03
N VAL A 8 -12.04 1.06 -0.91
CA VAL A 8 -10.90 0.89 0.01
C VAL A 8 -11.18 -0.33 0.87
N PHE A 9 -10.38 -1.38 0.66
CA PHE A 9 -10.51 -2.65 1.38
C PHE A 9 -9.83 -2.63 2.75
N SER A 10 -8.63 -2.04 2.83
CA SER A 10 -7.85 -2.01 4.06
C SER A 10 -6.86 -0.85 4.04
N HIS A 11 -6.43 -0.43 5.22
CA HIS A 11 -5.35 0.52 5.38
C HIS A 11 -4.57 0.21 6.66
N TRP A 12 -3.37 0.77 6.75
CA TRP A 12 -2.54 0.70 7.95
C TRP A 12 -1.65 1.92 8.01
N TYR A 13 -1.28 2.32 9.22
CA TYR A 13 -0.30 3.38 9.44
C TYR A 13 0.45 3.15 10.74
N HIS A 14 1.69 3.65 10.77
CA HIS A 14 2.49 3.66 11.97
C HIS A 14 3.50 4.81 11.93
N LEU A 15 3.73 5.45 13.08
CA LEU A 15 4.74 6.48 13.27
C LEU A 15 5.83 5.93 14.17
N VAL A 16 7.08 5.95 13.69
CA VAL A 16 8.25 5.60 14.49
C VAL A 16 8.89 6.89 14.99
N ASP A 17 8.79 7.15 16.30
CA ASP A 17 9.43 8.33 16.91
C ASP A 17 10.97 8.20 16.88
N GLY A 18 11.65 9.32 16.64
CA GLY A 18 13.11 9.39 16.56
C GLY A 18 13.73 8.79 15.30
N LEU A 19 12.93 8.23 14.38
CA LEU A 19 13.45 7.70 13.13
C LEU A 19 13.71 8.83 12.12
N GLU A 20 14.98 9.08 11.81
CA GLU A 20 15.39 9.93 10.70
C GLU A 20 15.62 9.07 9.44
N GLN A 21 14.69 9.17 8.49
CA GLN A 21 14.74 8.46 7.22
C GLN A 21 14.20 9.34 6.08
N SER A 22 14.73 9.18 4.87
CA SER A 22 14.18 9.80 3.66
C SER A 22 13.13 8.90 3.01
N SER A 23 12.09 9.52 2.46
CA SER A 23 11.05 8.82 1.70
C SER A 23 11.63 7.99 0.57
N GLN A 24 12.54 8.57 -0.22
CA GLN A 24 13.14 7.90 -1.37
C GLN A 24 13.96 6.67 -0.95
N ALA A 25 14.79 6.77 0.09
CA ALA A 25 15.58 5.64 0.56
C ALA A 25 14.70 4.52 1.13
N PHE A 26 13.68 4.88 1.92
CA PHE A 26 12.71 3.90 2.40
C PHE A 26 12.04 3.18 1.24
N TYR A 27 11.61 3.93 0.23
CA TYR A 27 10.90 3.33 -0.87
C TYR A 27 11.79 2.50 -1.81
N THR A 28 13.08 2.82 -1.96
CA THR A 28 14.02 1.96 -2.69
C THR A 28 14.17 0.63 -1.95
N ALA A 29 14.38 0.67 -0.63
CA ALA A 29 14.48 -0.53 0.19
C ALA A 29 13.20 -1.38 0.16
N LEU A 30 12.03 -0.74 0.12
CA LEU A 30 10.75 -1.43 -0.02
C LEU A 30 10.57 -2.05 -1.40
N ALA A 31 10.99 -1.37 -2.47
CA ALA A 31 10.93 -1.93 -3.82
C ALA A 31 11.82 -3.17 -3.95
N GLU A 32 13.06 -3.13 -3.44
CA GLU A 32 13.97 -4.28 -3.39
C GLU A 32 13.36 -5.47 -2.62
N GLU A 33 12.75 -5.19 -1.46
CA GLU A 33 12.07 -6.20 -0.63
C GLU A 33 10.88 -6.85 -1.37
N LEU A 34 10.10 -6.05 -2.09
CA LEU A 34 8.95 -6.53 -2.87
C LEU A 34 9.37 -7.35 -4.10
N GLU A 35 10.43 -6.93 -4.78
CA GLU A 35 11.00 -7.65 -5.93
C GLU A 35 11.60 -8.99 -5.50
N ALA A 36 12.28 -9.03 -4.34
CA ALA A 36 12.85 -10.26 -3.78
C ALA A 36 11.78 -11.33 -3.49
N ARG A 37 10.54 -10.93 -3.20
CA ARG A 37 9.40 -11.84 -2.94
C ARG A 37 8.85 -12.50 -4.21
N ARG A 38 9.24 -12.04 -5.41
CA ARG A 38 8.81 -12.61 -6.71
C ARG A 38 7.28 -12.79 -6.81
N ILE A 39 6.52 -11.80 -6.33
CA ILE A 39 5.06 -11.82 -6.42
C ILE A 39 4.66 -11.77 -7.90
N PRO A 40 3.81 -12.69 -8.39
CA PRO A 40 3.42 -12.72 -9.80
C PRO A 40 2.59 -11.49 -10.17
N ASP A 41 2.85 -10.95 -11.37
CA ASP A 41 2.19 -9.78 -11.97
C ASP A 41 2.31 -8.50 -11.11
N LEU A 42 3.41 -8.36 -10.37
CA LEU A 42 3.69 -7.18 -9.55
C LEU A 42 4.22 -6.03 -10.42
N HIS A 43 3.62 -4.86 -10.26
CA HIS A 43 4.08 -3.63 -10.89
C HIS A 43 4.32 -2.56 -9.82
N LEU A 44 5.51 -1.97 -9.83
CA LEU A 44 5.91 -0.89 -8.93
C LEU A 44 6.00 0.42 -9.71
N SER A 45 5.50 1.50 -9.15
CA SER A 45 5.68 2.84 -9.73
C SER A 45 5.66 3.95 -8.67
N ARG A 46 6.21 5.11 -9.04
CA ARG A 46 6.09 6.35 -8.26
C ARG A 46 4.87 7.12 -8.72
N VAL A 47 4.02 7.53 -7.78
CA VAL A 47 2.87 8.39 -8.08
C VAL A 47 2.87 9.60 -7.15
N GLU A 48 2.53 10.77 -7.69
CA GLU A 48 2.40 12.00 -6.91
C GLU A 48 0.92 12.40 -6.82
N PHE A 49 0.47 12.72 -5.61
CA PHE A 49 -0.84 13.32 -5.38
C PHE A 49 -0.67 14.74 -4.83
N ALA A 50 -1.38 15.70 -5.41
CA ALA A 50 -1.50 17.05 -4.86
C ALA A 50 -2.45 17.00 -3.64
N GLU A 51 -2.01 17.57 -2.51
CA GLU A 51 -2.74 17.47 -1.24
C GLU A 51 -3.85 18.51 -1.03
N GLY A 52 -4.10 19.39 -2.00
CA GLY A 52 -5.07 20.46 -1.84
C GLY A 52 -5.06 21.44 -3.01
N ALA A 53 -5.22 22.74 -2.69
CA ALA A 53 -5.27 23.81 -3.68
C ALA A 53 -3.97 23.90 -4.52
N ILE A 54 -4.00 24.78 -5.53
CA ILE A 54 -2.95 24.96 -6.57
C ILE A 54 -1.52 25.14 -6.00
N LEU A 55 -1.38 25.49 -4.71
CA LEU A 55 -0.10 25.70 -4.01
C LEU A 55 0.22 24.64 -2.95
N SER A 56 -0.57 23.57 -2.84
CA SER A 56 -0.31 22.48 -1.90
C SER A 56 0.91 21.65 -2.32
N GLY A 57 1.66 21.15 -1.34
CA GLY A 57 2.74 20.19 -1.59
C GLY A 57 2.21 18.96 -2.30
N LYS A 58 3.07 18.36 -3.14
CA LYS A 58 2.81 17.04 -3.71
C LYS A 58 3.38 15.99 -2.78
N ARG A 59 2.61 14.93 -2.52
CA ARG A 59 3.12 13.74 -1.84
C ARG A 59 3.40 12.64 -2.85
N GLU A 60 4.62 12.13 -2.80
CA GLU A 60 5.04 10.94 -3.54
C GLU A 60 4.66 9.67 -2.76
N TYR A 61 4.15 8.68 -3.48
CA TYR A 61 3.80 7.36 -2.98
C TYR A 61 4.51 6.29 -3.81
N LEU A 62 4.85 5.17 -3.17
CA LEU A 62 5.16 3.94 -3.90
C LEU A 62 3.85 3.21 -4.18
N ARG A 63 3.47 3.14 -5.45
CA ARG A 63 2.34 2.35 -5.91
C ARG A 63 2.78 0.92 -6.17
N VAL A 64 2.13 -0.03 -5.51
CA VAL A 64 2.32 -1.48 -5.68
C VAL A 64 1.03 -2.07 -6.24
N LYS A 65 1.04 -2.43 -7.52
CA LYS A 65 -0.15 -2.91 -8.23
C LYS A 65 0.00 -4.38 -8.58
N ARG A 66 -1.10 -5.13 -8.43
CA ARG A 66 -1.24 -6.49 -8.93
C ARG A 66 -2.67 -6.71 -9.42
N LYS A 67 -2.84 -6.97 -10.71
CA LYS A 67 -4.15 -7.08 -11.37
C LYS A 67 -5.00 -5.83 -11.05
N ASP A 68 -6.19 -6.02 -10.48
CA ASP A 68 -7.10 -4.93 -10.10
C ASP A 68 -6.82 -4.34 -8.71
N HIS A 69 -5.88 -4.90 -7.94
CA HIS A 69 -5.56 -4.44 -6.58
C HIS A 69 -4.37 -3.48 -6.60
N THR A 70 -4.49 -2.37 -5.88
CA THR A 70 -3.47 -1.34 -5.78
C THR A 70 -3.24 -0.98 -4.33
N PHE A 71 -1.97 -0.95 -3.94
CA PHE A 71 -1.47 -0.32 -2.72
C PHE A 71 -0.81 1.00 -3.08
N ASP A 72 -1.17 2.07 -2.38
CA ASP A 72 -0.38 3.30 -2.37
C ASP A 72 0.27 3.44 -1.00
N VAL A 73 1.60 3.25 -0.95
CA VAL A 73 2.41 3.35 0.27
C VAL A 73 2.99 4.76 0.38
N CYS A 74 2.69 5.44 1.48
CA CYS A 74 3.30 6.69 1.88
C CYS A 74 4.36 6.42 2.94
N ALA A 75 5.52 7.04 2.81
CA ALA A 75 6.56 7.07 3.82
C ALA A 75 7.12 8.49 3.89
N ALA A 76 7.06 9.14 5.03
CA ALA A 76 7.52 10.52 5.15
C ALA A 76 7.95 10.90 6.57
N PRO A 77 8.87 11.87 6.71
CA PRO A 77 9.16 12.50 7.98
C PRO A 77 7.91 13.17 8.57
N PHE A 78 7.75 13.09 9.89
CA PHE A 78 6.69 13.79 10.62
C PHE A 78 7.19 14.18 12.01
N GLY A 79 7.45 15.49 12.18
CA GLY A 79 8.10 15.99 13.39
C GLY A 79 9.51 15.41 13.56
N ARG A 80 9.76 14.77 14.72
CA ARG A 80 11.04 14.08 15.02
C ARG A 80 11.04 12.60 14.62
N GLY A 81 9.98 12.12 13.96
CA GLY A 81 9.84 10.73 13.57
C GLY A 81 9.62 10.55 12.07
N PHE A 82 9.38 9.31 11.69
CA PHE A 82 9.07 8.92 10.32
C PHE A 82 7.87 8.00 10.35
N PHE A 83 6.84 8.35 9.56
CA PHE A 83 5.65 7.52 9.47
C PHE A 83 5.58 6.80 8.14
N VAL A 84 4.94 5.64 8.19
CA VAL A 84 4.60 4.83 7.03
C VAL A 84 3.12 4.53 7.09
N SER A 85 2.43 4.67 5.96
CA SER A 85 1.03 4.29 5.83
C SER A 85 0.75 3.71 4.46
N TRP A 86 -0.28 2.90 4.31
CA TRP A 86 -0.72 2.45 3.01
C TRP A 86 -2.23 2.27 2.93
N TRP A 87 -2.74 2.39 1.71
CA TRP A 87 -4.14 2.19 1.36
C TRP A 87 -4.25 1.10 0.29
N LEU A 88 -5.07 0.08 0.54
CA LEU A 88 -5.40 -0.96 -0.41
C LEU A 88 -6.78 -0.72 -0.99
N PHE A 89 -6.87 -0.69 -2.31
CA PHE A 89 -8.11 -0.50 -3.04
C PHE A 89 -8.13 -1.27 -4.36
N ALA A 90 -9.34 -1.53 -4.89
CA ALA A 90 -9.51 -2.04 -6.25
C ALA A 90 -9.69 -0.88 -7.25
N VAL A 91 -9.00 -0.98 -8.37
CA VAL A 91 -9.32 -0.23 -9.59
C VAL A 91 -9.67 -1.25 -10.65
N PRO A 92 -10.94 -1.34 -11.10
CA PRO A 92 -11.30 -2.23 -12.18
C PRO A 92 -10.44 -1.91 -13.42
N GLY A 93 -9.80 -2.91 -14.01
CA GLY A 93 -9.14 -2.73 -15.30
C GLY A 93 -10.11 -2.22 -16.39
N CYS A 94 -9.57 -1.65 -17.47
CA CYS A 94 -10.35 -1.03 -18.56
C CYS A 94 -11.44 -1.95 -19.15
N ILE A 95 -11.22 -3.28 -19.10
CA ILE A 95 -12.15 -4.29 -19.62
C ILE A 95 -13.22 -4.67 -18.57
N GLY A 96 -12.85 -4.70 -17.29
CA GLY A 96 -13.76 -5.04 -16.18
C GLY A 96 -14.78 -3.95 -15.85
N GLY A 97 -14.53 -2.71 -16.27
CA GLY A 97 -15.46 -1.58 -16.16
C GLY A 97 -16.59 -1.57 -17.20
N LEU A 98 -16.52 -2.41 -18.25
CA LEU A 98 -17.59 -2.54 -19.24
C LEU A 98 -18.70 -3.46 -18.68
N PRO A 99 -19.95 -3.01 -18.53
CA PRO A 99 -20.98 -3.73 -17.76
C PRO A 99 -21.32 -5.12 -18.33
N ILE A 100 -21.30 -5.27 -19.66
CA ILE A 100 -21.65 -6.52 -20.34
C ILE A 100 -20.46 -7.47 -20.41
N ILE A 101 -19.26 -6.95 -20.68
CA ILE A 101 -18.04 -7.75 -20.82
C ILE A 101 -17.52 -8.16 -19.44
N GLY A 102 -17.49 -7.23 -18.49
CA GLY A 102 -17.07 -7.47 -17.11
C GLY A 102 -17.90 -8.56 -16.41
N ALA A 103 -19.20 -8.67 -16.69
CA ALA A 103 -20.05 -9.72 -16.14
C ALA A 103 -19.67 -11.13 -16.60
N PHE A 104 -19.12 -11.28 -17.81
CA PHE A 104 -18.67 -12.57 -18.35
C PHE A 104 -17.30 -12.99 -17.81
N PHE A 105 -16.43 -12.03 -17.47
CA PHE A 105 -15.07 -12.29 -16.98
C PHE A 105 -14.95 -12.29 -15.45
N ARG A 106 -15.90 -11.72 -14.71
CA ARG A 106 -15.93 -11.73 -13.23
C ARG A 106 -16.49 -13.06 -12.71
N ARG A 107 -15.69 -14.13 -12.80
CA ARG A 107 -15.90 -15.30 -11.93
C ARG A 107 -15.18 -15.04 -10.62
N ASP A 108 -15.95 -14.62 -9.63
CA ASP A 108 -15.46 -14.54 -8.27
C ASP A 108 -15.29 -15.96 -7.72
N THR A 109 -14.06 -16.36 -7.43
CA THR A 109 -13.72 -17.71 -6.96
C THR A 109 -12.99 -17.59 -5.64
N TYR A 110 -13.05 -18.64 -4.81
CA TYR A 110 -12.26 -18.67 -3.57
C TYR A 110 -10.77 -18.41 -3.84
N TYR A 111 -10.23 -18.95 -4.94
CA TYR A 111 -8.85 -18.70 -5.35
C TYR A 111 -8.57 -17.21 -5.67
N THR A 112 -9.53 -16.50 -6.27
CA THR A 112 -9.39 -15.05 -6.53
C THR A 112 -9.28 -14.27 -5.22
N HIS A 113 -10.16 -14.56 -4.25
CA HIS A 113 -10.13 -13.97 -2.92
C HIS A 113 -8.84 -14.30 -2.17
N ASP A 114 -8.45 -15.57 -2.16
CA ASP A 114 -7.23 -16.03 -1.48
C ASP A 114 -6.01 -15.33 -2.05
N THR A 115 -5.90 -15.21 -3.38
CA THR A 115 -4.75 -14.50 -3.98
C THR A 115 -4.77 -12.99 -3.76
N ALA A 116 -5.93 -12.38 -3.51
CA ALA A 116 -6.02 -10.98 -3.10
C ALA A 116 -5.56 -10.79 -1.65
N LEU A 117 -6.00 -11.67 -0.75
CA LEU A 117 -5.57 -11.70 0.64
C LEU A 117 -4.07 -11.98 0.77
N MET A 118 -3.53 -12.91 -0.02
CA MET A 118 -2.10 -13.20 -0.06
C MET A 118 -1.31 -12.00 -0.61
N PHE A 119 -1.84 -11.29 -1.60
CA PHE A 119 -1.21 -10.06 -2.08
C PHE A 119 -1.17 -9.00 -0.98
N GLN A 120 -2.28 -8.78 -0.26
CA GLN A 120 -2.32 -7.87 0.88
C GLN A 120 -1.30 -8.26 1.95
N SER A 121 -1.27 -9.54 2.34
CA SER A 121 -0.36 -10.05 3.35
C SER A 121 1.11 -9.89 2.92
N ALA A 122 1.42 -10.14 1.65
CA ALA A 122 2.78 -10.04 1.14
C ALA A 122 3.30 -8.60 1.12
N VAL A 123 2.47 -7.65 0.68
CA VAL A 123 2.84 -6.21 0.64
C VAL A 123 2.92 -5.65 2.05
N HIS A 124 1.94 -5.94 2.91
CA HIS A 124 1.97 -5.52 4.31
C HIS A 124 3.22 -6.05 5.03
N GLY A 125 3.53 -7.34 4.86
CA GLY A 125 4.76 -7.94 5.39
C GLY A 125 6.00 -7.18 4.93
N ALA A 126 6.14 -6.95 3.61
CA ALA A 126 7.26 -6.20 3.05
C ALA A 126 7.42 -4.79 3.64
N VAL A 127 6.30 -4.09 3.85
CA VAL A 127 6.29 -2.77 4.49
C VAL A 127 6.81 -2.85 5.92
N THR A 128 6.28 -3.77 6.73
CA THR A 128 6.69 -3.90 8.14
C THR A 128 8.13 -4.37 8.27
N ASP A 129 8.57 -5.33 7.44
CA ASP A 129 9.93 -5.86 7.45
C ASP A 129 10.95 -4.80 7.01
N THR A 130 10.59 -3.98 6.02
CA THR A 130 11.42 -2.83 5.60
C THR A 130 11.52 -1.80 6.71
N LEU A 131 10.40 -1.50 7.40
CA LEU A 131 10.39 -0.54 8.51
C LEU A 131 11.22 -1.03 9.69
N ASP A 132 11.12 -2.31 10.06
CA ASP A 132 11.97 -2.91 11.09
C ASP A 132 13.44 -2.88 10.71
N ARG A 133 13.79 -3.26 9.48
CA ARG A 133 15.17 -3.24 8.98
C ARG A 133 15.78 -1.85 9.05
N VAL A 134 15.04 -0.83 8.59
CA VAL A 134 15.45 0.57 8.64
C VAL A 134 15.58 1.06 10.10
N SER A 135 14.64 0.70 10.96
CA SER A 135 14.63 1.09 12.37
C SER A 135 15.78 0.45 13.15
N ALA A 136 16.05 -0.84 12.92
CA ALA A 136 17.14 -1.57 13.52
C ALA A 136 18.50 -0.97 13.15
N GLY A 137 18.68 -0.54 11.88
CA GLY A 137 19.89 0.17 11.44
C GLY A 137 20.14 1.51 12.16
N LYS A 138 19.13 2.05 12.86
CA LYS A 138 19.19 3.26 13.68
C LYS A 138 19.11 2.98 15.19
N GLY A 139 19.12 1.71 15.61
CA GLY A 139 19.01 1.31 17.01
C GLY A 139 17.61 1.51 17.62
N ILE A 140 16.59 1.66 16.79
CA ILE A 140 15.19 1.80 17.23
C ILE A 140 14.56 0.41 17.33
N ARG A 141 13.67 0.21 18.32
CA ARG A 141 12.98 -1.08 18.52
C ARG A 141 12.14 -1.47 17.31
N ALA A 142 11.95 -2.78 17.14
CA ALA A 142 11.02 -3.33 16.15
C ALA A 142 9.54 -3.07 16.53
N LEU A 143 8.66 -3.20 15.53
CA LEU A 143 7.22 -3.15 15.71
C LEU A 143 6.72 -4.33 16.54
N SER A 144 5.86 -4.04 17.52
CA SER A 144 5.11 -5.06 18.24
C SER A 144 4.05 -5.71 17.35
N GLU A 145 3.56 -6.89 17.73
CA GLU A 145 2.50 -7.57 16.99
C GLU A 145 1.21 -6.74 16.88
N PHE A 146 0.90 -5.92 17.89
CA PHE A 146 -0.26 -5.05 17.86
C PHE A 146 -0.09 -3.92 16.83
N GLU A 147 1.10 -3.32 16.77
CA GLU A 147 1.41 -2.23 15.83
C GLU A 147 1.41 -2.69 14.38
N ARG A 148 1.62 -3.99 14.11
CA ARG A 148 1.56 -4.55 12.75
C ARG A 148 0.12 -4.73 12.25
N LYS A 149 -0.88 -4.91 13.11
CA LYS A 149 -2.21 -5.33 12.67
C LYS A 149 -2.86 -4.28 11.74
N PRO A 150 -3.20 -4.64 10.47
CA PRO A 150 -3.93 -3.76 9.58
C PRO A 150 -5.32 -3.42 10.10
N ILE A 151 -5.79 -2.21 9.76
CA ILE A 151 -7.16 -1.81 10.04
C ILE A 151 -8.03 -2.37 8.90
N LEU A 152 -8.89 -3.33 9.25
CA LEU A 152 -9.92 -3.86 8.36
C LEU A 152 -11.13 -2.95 8.43
N ARG A 153 -11.64 -2.51 7.27
CA ARG A 153 -12.96 -1.90 7.19
C ARG A 153 -14.00 -3.03 7.22
N GLU A 154 -15.16 -2.82 7.83
CA GLU A 154 -16.27 -3.76 7.65
C GLU A 154 -16.65 -3.81 6.17
N PHE A 155 -16.49 -4.97 5.54
CA PHE A 155 -17.01 -5.24 4.20
C PHE A 155 -18.53 -5.04 4.23
N GLY A 156 -19.05 -3.92 3.68
CA GLY A 156 -20.50 -3.78 3.45
C GLY A 156 -21.18 -2.45 3.76
N ARG A 157 -20.49 -1.37 4.18
CA ARG A 157 -21.12 -0.03 4.17
C ARG A 157 -20.97 0.60 2.78
N ARG A 158 -21.95 0.30 1.93
CA ARG A 158 -22.39 1.22 0.86
C ARG A 158 -23.06 2.44 1.49
#